data_AF-A0A1E2UQG0-F1
#
_entry.id   AF-A0A1E2UQG0-F1
#
_cell.length_a   1.000
_cell.length_b   1.000
_cell.length_c   1.000
_cell.angle_alpha   90.00
_cell.angle_beta   90.00
_cell.angle_gamma   90.00
#
_symmetry.space_group_name_H-M   'P 1'
#
loop_
_entity.id
_entity.type
_entity.pdbx_description
1 polymer ?
#
loop_
_entity_poly.entity_id
_entity_poly.type
_entity_poly.pdbx_seq_one_letter_code
_entity_poly.pdbx_strand_id
1 'polypeptide(L)'
;MLVFYAGYSAAEEHPACLDLPLDDPGYTSAELHLIAASCSSPLVADLYFNRALHIDLLNKYRDFEQALLQFGKADDDSYIEYYRMHIALVEAFSSRDLLNEKRDQTLSKLNRIYEQSHEIAELRFKGYDLVADRLELIYQL
;
A
#
# COMPACT_ATOMS: atom_id res chain seq x y z
N MET A 1 31.79 -35.37 19.07
CA MET A 1 30.72 -34.82 18.22
C MET A 1 30.23 -33.54 18.87
N LEU A 2 30.56 -32.39 18.28
CA LEU A 2 30.03 -31.09 18.71
C LEU A 2 28.72 -30.88 17.92
N VAL A 3 27.60 -30.94 18.63
CA VAL A 3 26.28 -30.64 18.06
C VAL A 3 26.12 -29.12 18.09
N PHE A 4 26.27 -28.49 16.93
CA PHE A 4 25.88 -27.10 16.73
C PHE A 4 24.35 -27.05 16.66
N TYR A 5 23.70 -26.70 17.77
CA TYR A 5 22.33 -26.21 17.72
C TYR A 5 22.37 -24.82 17.08
N ALA A 6 22.09 -24.76 15.78
CA ALA A 6 21.69 -23.53 15.15
C ALA A 6 20.30 -23.17 15.70
N GLY A 7 20.27 -22.37 16.76
CA GLY A 7 19.06 -21.69 17.18
C GLY A 7 18.64 -20.77 16.04
N TYR A 8 17.62 -21.18 15.28
CA TYR A 8 16.85 -20.24 14.49
C TYR A 8 16.19 -19.29 15.49
N SER A 9 16.73 -18.09 15.66
CA SER A 9 15.94 -17.01 16.25
C SER A 9 14.83 -16.73 15.26
N ALA A 10 13.61 -17.20 15.56
CA ALA A 10 12.43 -16.62 14.94
C ALA A 10 12.54 -15.11 15.18
N ALA A 11 12.76 -14.33 14.12
CA ALA A 11 12.68 -12.89 14.23
C ALA A 11 11.31 -12.60 14.82
N GLU A 12 11.28 -11.97 15.99
CA GLU A 12 10.05 -11.65 16.69
C GLU A 12 9.21 -10.76 15.76
N GLU A 13 7.93 -11.09 15.59
CA GLU A 13 7.05 -10.29 14.74
C GLU A 13 7.03 -8.84 15.20
N HIS A 14 7.01 -7.90 14.26
CA HIS A 14 6.86 -6.51 14.63
C HIS A 14 5.51 -6.31 15.35
N PRO A 15 5.43 -5.51 16.43
CA PRO A 15 4.19 -5.33 17.20
C PRO A 15 2.98 -4.89 16.36
N ALA A 16 3.23 -4.13 15.30
CA ALA A 16 2.21 -3.68 14.35
C ALA A 16 1.54 -4.83 13.56
N CYS A 17 2.15 -6.02 13.49
CA CYS A 17 1.52 -7.20 12.89
C CYS A 17 0.34 -7.72 13.74
N LEU A 18 0.39 -7.49 15.05
CA LEU A 18 -0.59 -7.97 16.02
C LEU A 18 -1.70 -6.95 16.26
N ASP A 19 -1.32 -5.67 16.34
CA ASP A 19 -2.22 -4.54 16.54
C ASP A 19 -2.14 -3.58 15.35
N LEU A 20 -3.12 -3.66 14.45
CA LEU A 20 -3.19 -2.81 13.26
C LEU A 20 -3.54 -1.38 13.71
N PRO A 21 -2.62 -0.41 13.59
CA PRO A 21 -2.92 0.96 13.95
C PRO A 21 -4.01 1.50 13.02
N LEU A 22 -5.07 2.03 13.63
CA LEU A 22 -6.22 2.63 12.94
C LEU A 22 -5.90 4.02 12.39
N ASP A 23 -4.91 4.68 13.00
CA ASP A 23 -4.35 5.97 12.58
C ASP A 23 -3.02 5.73 11.88
N ASP A 24 -2.67 6.58 10.91
CA ASP A 24 -1.36 6.53 10.24
C ASP A 24 -0.25 6.81 11.28
N PRO A 25 0.58 5.81 11.64
CA PRO A 25 1.66 5.99 12.59
C PRO A 25 2.82 6.82 12.01
N GLY A 26 2.75 7.22 10.73
CA GLY A 26 3.78 8.00 10.06
C GLY A 26 4.99 7.16 9.65
N TYR A 27 4.80 5.86 9.40
CA TYR A 27 5.87 4.98 8.94
C TYR A 27 6.33 5.36 7.54
N THR A 28 7.64 5.32 7.31
CA THR A 28 8.23 5.41 5.98
C THR A 28 7.97 4.12 5.19
N SER A 29 8.05 4.20 3.84
CA SER A 29 7.95 3.01 2.98
C SER A 29 8.93 1.90 3.38
N ALA A 30 10.19 2.26 3.70
CA ALA A 30 11.19 1.31 4.14
C ALA A 30 10.81 0.59 5.44
N GLU A 31 10.27 1.32 6.43
CA GLU A 31 9.77 0.72 7.68
C GLU A 31 8.57 -0.20 7.41
N LEU A 32 7.64 0.20 6.55
CA LEU A 32 6.49 -0.62 6.17
C LEU A 32 6.92 -1.94 5.50
N HIS A 33 7.91 -1.91 4.62
CA HIS A 33 8.48 -3.13 4.04
C HIS A 33 9.13 -4.05 5.09
N LEU A 34 9.82 -3.49 6.08
CA LEU A 34 10.40 -4.26 7.19
C LEU A 34 9.31 -4.89 8.05
N ILE A 35 8.24 -4.14 8.36
CA ILE A 35 7.08 -4.66 9.10
C ILE A 35 6.45 -5.81 8.32
N ALA A 36 6.15 -5.61 7.03
CA ALA A 36 5.56 -6.63 6.17
C ALA A 36 6.37 -7.94 6.16
N ALA A 37 7.70 -7.85 6.06
CA ALA A 37 8.60 -8.99 6.06
C ALA A 37 8.63 -9.75 7.40
N SER A 38 8.20 -9.13 8.49
CA SER A 38 8.19 -9.72 9.84
C SER A 38 6.85 -10.37 10.23
N CYS A 39 5.75 -10.08 9.53
CA CYS A 39 4.42 -10.57 9.90
C CYS A 39 4.20 -12.03 9.44
N SER A 40 3.74 -12.91 10.33
CA SER A 40 3.39 -14.30 9.94
C SER A 40 2.03 -14.39 9.25
N SER A 41 1.11 -13.44 9.49
CA SER A 41 -0.17 -13.39 8.79
C SER A 41 0.03 -12.79 7.39
N PRO A 42 -0.21 -13.55 6.30
CA PRO A 42 -0.03 -13.05 4.94
C PRO A 42 -0.89 -11.82 4.65
N LEU A 43 -2.14 -11.81 5.12
CA LEU A 43 -3.06 -10.68 4.89
C LEU A 43 -2.57 -9.38 5.53
N VAL A 44 -1.91 -9.47 6.69
CA VAL A 44 -1.34 -8.31 7.37
C VAL A 44 -0.03 -7.88 6.70
N ALA A 45 0.81 -8.85 6.33
CA ALA A 45 2.03 -8.58 5.57
C ALA A 45 1.72 -7.85 4.25
N ASP A 46 0.74 -8.35 3.49
CA ASP A 46 0.28 -7.76 2.24
C ASP A 46 -0.25 -6.34 2.42
N LEU A 47 -0.96 -6.06 3.53
CA LEU A 47 -1.44 -4.71 3.83
C LEU A 47 -0.28 -3.73 4.01
N TYR A 48 0.72 -4.10 4.83
CA TYR A 48 1.89 -3.26 5.05
C TYR A 48 2.72 -3.09 3.78
N PHE A 49 2.87 -4.15 2.99
CA PHE A 49 3.54 -4.08 1.70
C PHE A 49 2.81 -3.14 0.73
N ASN A 50 1.49 -3.23 0.65
CA ASN A 50 0.68 -2.34 -0.18
C ASN A 50 0.75 -0.88 0.29
N ARG A 51 0.71 -0.62 1.60
CA ARG A 51 0.93 0.73 2.15
C ARG A 51 2.31 1.28 1.76
N ALA A 52 3.36 0.46 1.79
CA ALA A 52 4.70 0.85 1.36
C ALA A 52 4.71 1.24 -0.12
N LEU A 53 4.13 0.39 -0.99
CA LEU A 53 4.01 0.66 -2.42
C LEU A 53 3.21 1.92 -2.71
N HIS A 54 2.16 2.20 -1.94
CA HIS A 54 1.39 3.43 -2.06
C HIS A 54 2.26 4.67 -1.85
N ILE A 55 3.05 4.67 -0.77
CA ILE A 55 3.99 5.77 -0.47
C ILE A 55 5.05 5.90 -1.57
N ASP A 56 5.61 4.79 -2.04
CA ASP A 56 6.63 4.80 -3.10
C ASP A 56 6.09 5.37 -4.41
N LEU A 57 4.86 4.99 -4.78
CA LEU A 57 4.18 5.54 -5.95
C LEU A 57 3.96 7.05 -5.78
N LEU A 58 3.38 7.50 -4.66
CA LEU A 58 3.18 8.94 -4.40
C LEU A 58 4.50 9.73 -4.45
N ASN A 59 5.58 9.20 -3.89
CA ASN A 59 6.91 9.83 -3.97
C ASN A 59 7.40 9.90 -5.42
N LYS A 60 7.28 8.82 -6.19
CA LYS A 60 7.66 8.77 -7.61
C LYS A 60 6.91 9.82 -8.43
N TYR A 61 5.62 10.03 -8.18
CA TYR A 61 4.84 11.07 -8.87
C TYR A 61 5.30 12.48 -8.50
N ARG A 62 5.48 12.75 -7.20
CA ARG A 62 5.98 14.03 -6.73
C ARG A 62 7.35 14.37 -7.33
N ASP A 63 8.25 13.40 -7.38
CA ASP A 63 9.59 13.58 -7.93
C ASP A 63 9.53 13.87 -9.45
N PHE A 64 8.62 13.21 -10.17
CA PHE A 64 8.36 13.47 -11.58
C PHE A 64 7.78 14.87 -11.83
N GLU A 65 6.78 15.29 -11.05
CA GLU A 65 6.19 16.63 -11.13
C GLU A 65 7.24 17.71 -10.86
N GLN A 66 8.04 17.55 -9.81
CA GLN A 66 9.15 18.46 -9.50
C GLN A 66 10.15 18.56 -10.65
N ALA A 67 10.45 17.45 -11.33
CA ALA A 67 11.30 17.45 -12.51
C ALA A 67 10.65 18.20 -13.69
N LEU A 68 9.35 18.02 -13.94
CA LEU A 68 8.63 18.76 -15.00
C LEU A 68 8.58 20.26 -14.75
N LEU A 69 8.38 20.68 -13.50
CA LEU A 69 8.36 22.09 -13.12
C LEU A 69 9.71 22.78 -13.38
N GLN A 70 10.84 22.06 -13.28
CA GLN A 70 12.15 22.58 -13.68
C GLN A 70 12.24 22.92 -15.17
N PHE A 71 11.39 22.31 -16.00
CA PHE A 71 11.25 22.61 -17.43
C PHE A 71 10.09 23.57 -17.75
N GLY A 72 9.47 24.18 -16.74
CA GLY A 72 8.34 25.11 -16.91
C GLY A 72 7.06 24.43 -17.39
N LYS A 73 6.93 23.12 -17.19
CA LYS A 73 5.72 22.34 -17.48
C LYS A 73 5.07 21.90 -16.18
N ALA A 74 3.75 21.88 -16.15
CA ALA A 74 2.96 21.21 -15.14
C ALA A 74 2.25 20.02 -15.78
N ASP A 75 2.13 18.93 -15.04
CA ASP A 75 1.25 17.81 -15.40
C ASP A 75 -0.14 18.02 -14.77
N ASP A 76 -1.15 17.32 -15.27
CA ASP A 76 -2.44 17.21 -14.59
C ASP A 76 -2.32 16.14 -13.51
N ASP A 77 -2.22 16.56 -12.24
CA ASP A 77 -2.05 15.68 -11.08
C ASP A 77 -3.36 15.15 -10.49
N SER A 78 -4.51 15.45 -11.12
CA SER A 78 -5.83 15.09 -10.60
C SER A 78 -6.00 13.59 -10.35
N TYR A 79 -5.40 12.75 -11.20
CA TYR A 79 -5.45 11.30 -11.04
C TYR A 79 -4.65 10.80 -9.83
N ILE A 80 -3.60 11.51 -9.43
CA ILE A 80 -2.79 11.21 -8.24
C ILE A 80 -3.53 11.58 -6.97
N GLU A 81 -4.15 12.75 -6.97
CA GLU A 81 -4.98 13.17 -5.84
C GLU A 81 -6.20 12.25 -5.69
N TYR A 82 -6.83 11.83 -6.80
CA TYR A 82 -7.88 10.81 -6.77
C TYR A 82 -7.38 9.49 -6.16
N TYR A 83 -6.23 8.98 -6.62
CA TYR A 83 -5.64 7.75 -6.10
C TYR A 83 -5.34 7.84 -4.59
N ARG A 84 -4.74 8.94 -4.13
CA ARG A 84 -4.46 9.18 -2.70
C ARG A 84 -5.74 9.23 -1.87
N MET A 85 -6.74 9.99 -2.32
CA MET A 85 -8.01 10.12 -1.60
C MET A 85 -8.80 8.80 -1.58
N HIS A 86 -8.81 8.05 -2.68
CA HIS A 86 -9.48 6.77 -2.78
C HIS A 86 -8.96 5.80 -1.72
N ILE A 87 -7.63 5.62 -1.65
CA ILE A 87 -6.99 4.76 -0.64
C ILE A 87 -7.31 5.23 0.78
N ALA A 88 -7.15 6.53 1.07
CA ALA A 88 -7.42 7.08 2.40
C ALA A 88 -8.87 6.84 2.85
N LEU A 89 -9.84 7.02 1.96
CA LEU A 89 -11.25 6.75 2.25
C LEU A 89 -11.52 5.27 2.50
N VAL A 90 -10.97 4.39 1.68
CA VAL A 90 -11.16 2.94 1.82
C VAL A 90 -10.56 2.45 3.14
N GLU A 91 -9.38 2.92 3.54
CA GLU A 91 -8.80 2.62 4.85
C GLU A 91 -9.69 3.12 5.99
N ALA A 92 -10.12 4.39 5.92
CA ALA A 92 -10.96 5.00 6.95
C ALA A 92 -12.28 4.23 7.17
N PHE A 93 -12.94 3.80 6.08
CA PHE A 93 -14.17 3.01 6.17
C PHE A 93 -13.94 1.57 6.64
N SER A 94 -12.74 1.03 6.43
CA SER A 94 -12.39 -0.34 6.82
C SER A 94 -11.95 -0.44 8.28
N SER A 95 -11.49 0.65 8.89
CA SER A 95 -10.94 0.75 10.26
C SER A 95 -11.75 -0.02 11.31
N ARG A 96 -13.08 0.17 11.34
CA ARG A 96 -13.96 -0.50 12.32
C ARG A 96 -14.04 -2.01 12.11
N ASP A 97 -14.09 -2.45 10.86
CA ASP A 97 -14.23 -3.88 10.53
C ASP A 97 -12.91 -4.65 10.66
N LEU A 98 -11.78 -3.95 10.82
CA LEU A 98 -10.49 -4.57 11.16
C LEU A 98 -10.40 -5.02 12.63
N LEU A 99 -11.29 -4.53 13.50
CA LEU A 99 -11.30 -4.83 14.95
C LEU A 99 -12.30 -5.91 15.35
N ASN A 100 -13.00 -6.52 14.40
CA ASN A 100 -14.06 -7.49 14.67
C ASN A 100 -13.84 -8.79 13.90
N GLU A 101 -14.81 -9.70 13.96
CA GLU A 101 -14.75 -11.01 13.29
C GLU A 101 -14.61 -10.95 11.76
N LYS A 102 -14.82 -9.77 11.14
CA LYS A 102 -14.65 -9.56 9.70
C LYS A 102 -13.23 -9.18 9.30
N ARG A 103 -12.29 -9.09 10.25
CA ARG A 103 -10.91 -8.65 10.03
C ARG A 103 -10.29 -9.24 8.75
N ASP A 104 -10.29 -10.56 8.60
CA ASP A 104 -9.63 -11.21 7.46
C ASP A 104 -10.33 -10.91 6.13
N GLN A 105 -11.66 -10.83 6.12
CA GLN A 105 -12.43 -10.45 4.93
C GLN A 105 -12.14 -9.00 4.54
N THR A 106 -12.07 -8.11 5.52
CA THR A 106 -11.76 -6.70 5.35
C THR A 106 -10.33 -6.52 4.85
N LEU A 107 -9.35 -7.22 5.43
CA LEU A 107 -7.96 -7.21 4.98
C LEU A 107 -7.84 -7.70 3.53
N SER A 108 -8.47 -8.83 3.20
CA SER A 108 -8.46 -9.36 1.84
C SER A 108 -9.06 -8.37 0.83
N LYS A 109 -10.17 -7.72 1.19
CA LYS A 109 -10.78 -6.67 0.35
C LYS A 109 -9.87 -5.46 0.21
N LEU A 110 -9.26 -5.00 1.31
CA LEU A 110 -8.40 -3.83 1.33
C LEU A 110 -7.14 -4.04 0.49
N ASN A 111 -6.48 -5.18 0.65
CA ASN A 111 -5.31 -5.55 -0.16
C ASN A 111 -5.64 -5.57 -1.65
N ARG A 112 -6.79 -6.14 -2.02
CA ARG A 112 -7.25 -6.14 -3.41
C ARG A 112 -7.48 -4.74 -3.95
N ILE A 113 -8.11 -3.85 -3.18
CA ILE A 113 -8.34 -2.46 -3.60
C ILE A 113 -7.01 -1.73 -3.80
N TYR A 114 -6.04 -1.94 -2.90
CA TYR A 114 -4.69 -1.42 -3.07
C TYR A 114 -4.06 -1.88 -4.37
N GLU A 115 -4.00 -3.19 -4.61
CA GLU A 115 -3.42 -3.78 -5.83
C GLU A 115 -4.04 -3.19 -7.10
N GLN A 116 -5.37 -3.14 -7.15
CA GLN A 116 -6.12 -2.60 -8.29
C GLN A 116 -5.87 -1.10 -8.50
N SER A 117 -5.84 -0.33 -7.41
CA SER A 117 -5.59 1.12 -7.45
C SER A 117 -4.14 1.41 -7.85
N HIS A 118 -3.18 0.59 -7.41
CA HIS A 118 -1.77 0.67 -7.79
C HIS A 118 -1.59 0.46 -9.28
N GLU A 119 -2.20 -0.59 -9.82
CA GLU A 119 -2.13 -0.91 -11.24
C GLU A 119 -2.69 0.24 -12.09
N ILE A 120 -3.86 0.77 -11.73
CA ILE A 120 -4.47 1.91 -12.44
C ILE A 120 -3.57 3.15 -12.36
N ALA A 121 -3.09 3.51 -11.16
CA ALA A 121 -2.24 4.67 -10.98
C ALA A 121 -0.95 4.54 -11.82
N GLU A 122 -0.31 3.37 -11.81
CA GLU A 122 0.88 3.11 -12.61
C GLU A 122 0.62 3.19 -14.11
N LEU A 123 -0.53 2.72 -14.58
CA LEU A 123 -0.90 2.81 -16.00
C LEU A 123 -1.10 4.26 -16.42
N ARG A 124 -1.81 5.06 -15.61
CA ARG A 124 -1.99 6.50 -15.85
C ARG A 124 -0.64 7.22 -15.87
N PHE A 125 0.25 6.92 -14.92
CA PHE A 125 1.62 7.47 -14.92
C PHE A 125 2.38 7.23 -16.23
N LYS A 126 2.22 6.02 -16.78
CA LYS A 126 2.91 5.58 -17.99
C LYS A 126 2.23 6.12 -19.26
N GLY A 127 1.12 6.85 -19.14
CA GLY A 127 0.33 7.39 -20.26
C GLY A 127 -0.62 6.37 -20.91
N TYR A 128 -0.96 5.28 -20.21
CA TYR A 128 -1.88 4.25 -20.68
C TYR A 128 -3.33 4.49 -20.23
N ASP A 129 -3.83 5.72 -20.39
CA ASP A 129 -5.14 6.14 -19.85
C ASP A 129 -6.30 5.26 -20.31
N LEU A 130 -6.36 4.90 -21.59
CA LEU A 130 -7.43 4.04 -22.11
C LEU A 130 -7.44 2.64 -21.48
N VAL A 131 -6.28 2.14 -21.05
CA VAL A 131 -6.18 0.85 -20.35
C VAL A 131 -6.62 1.03 -18.90
N ALA A 132 -6.16 2.11 -18.25
CA ALA A 132 -6.55 2.47 -16.89
C ALA A 132 -8.08 2.66 -16.76
N ASP A 133 -8.70 3.44 -17.65
CA ASP A 133 -10.15 3.68 -17.68
C ASP A 133 -10.93 2.37 -17.83
N ARG A 134 -10.43 1.45 -18.66
CA ARG A 134 -11.04 0.13 -18.83
C ARG A 134 -10.96 -0.71 -17.55
N LEU A 135 -9.82 -0.67 -16.85
CA LEU A 135 -9.66 -1.41 -15.59
C LEU A 135 -10.53 -0.83 -14.48
N GLU A 136 -10.65 0.49 -14.39
CA GLU A 136 -11.52 1.17 -13.42
C GLU A 136 -12.98 0.70 -13.56
N LEU A 137 -13.48 0.60 -14.80
CA LEU A 137 -14.82 0.05 -15.09
C LEU A 137 -14.97 -1.43 -14.70
N ILE A 138 -13.91 -2.24 -14.86
CA ILE A 138 -13.93 -3.66 -14.52
C ILE A 138 -13.88 -3.85 -12.99
N TYR A 139 -13.09 -3.03 -12.29
CA TYR A 139 -12.91 -3.11 -10.86
C TYR A 139 -14.03 -2.44 -10.07
N GLN A 140 -14.82 -1.59 -10.72
CA GLN A 140 -15.89 -0.81 -10.10
C GLN A 140 -15.36 0.11 -9.00
N LEU A 141 -14.21 0.74 -9.28
CA LEU A 141 -13.57 1.74 -8.42
C LEU A 141 -14.14 3.15 -8.68
#